data_AF-A0A554X0D5-F1
#
_entry.id   AF-A0A554X0D5-F1
#
_cell.length_a   1.000
_cell.length_b   1.000
_cell.length_c   1.000
_cell.angle_alpha   90.00
_cell.angle_beta   90.00
_cell.angle_gamma   90.00
#
_symmetry.space_group_name_H-M   'P 1'
#
loop_
_entity.id
_entity.type
_entity.pdbx_description
1 polymer ?
#
loop_
_entity_poly.entity_id
_entity_poly.type
_entity_poly.pdbx_seq_one_letter_code
_entity_poly.pdbx_strand_id
1 'polypeptide(L)' 'MHKRMTITLDEAVYEGLYRTVGKRRMSQFIEDLLRPHVLGTSLDEGYRAMAADQAREAEAHAWCNALAGDVADAAR' A
#
# COMPACT_ATOMS: atom_id res chain seq x y z
N MET A 1 -9.99 -6.44 -2.38
CA MET A 1 -9.53 -7.56 -3.24
C MET A 1 -8.75 -8.52 -2.35
N HIS A 2 -9.13 -9.80 -2.22
CA HIS A 2 -8.41 -10.75 -1.35
C HIS A 2 -7.47 -11.64 -2.17
N LYS A 3 -6.30 -11.96 -1.60
CA LYS A 3 -5.31 -12.87 -2.19
C LYS A 3 -5.07 -14.02 -1.23
N ARG A 4 -4.96 -15.25 -1.75
CA ARG A 4 -4.61 -16.42 -0.96
C ARG A 4 -3.10 -16.59 -0.96
N MET A 5 -2.51 -16.77 0.21
CA MET A 5 -1.10 -17.14 0.38
C MET A 5 -0.99 -18.39 1.24
N THR A 6 0.03 -19.20 1.00
CA THR A 6 0.40 -20.33 1.87
C THR A 6 1.49 -19.86 2.81
N ILE A 7 1.28 -20.05 4.12
CA ILE A 7 2.27 -19.76 5.16
C ILE A 7 2.52 -21.02 5.99
N THR A 8 3.74 -21.17 6.48
CA THR A 8 4.09 -22.23 7.44
C THR A 8 3.92 -21.68 8.85
N LEU A 9 3.29 -22.45 9.72
CA LEU A 9 3.07 -22.14 11.13
C LEU A 9 3.66 -23.26 11.98
N ASP A 10 4.04 -22.95 13.21
CA ASP A 10 4.30 -23.97 14.22
C ASP A 10 3.00 -24.76 14.51
N GLU A 11 3.14 -26.06 14.77
CA GLU A 11 2.01 -26.97 14.98
C GLU A 11 1.14 -26.55 16.17
N ALA A 12 1.76 -26.15 17.28
CA ALA A 12 1.02 -25.73 18.47
C ALA A 12 0.25 -24.42 18.21
N VAL A 13 0.83 -23.53 17.39
CA VAL A 13 0.15 -22.29 16.97
C VAL A 13 -1.02 -22.60 16.04
N TYR A 14 -0.86 -23.51 15.08
CA TYR A 14 -1.93 -23.91 14.17
C TYR A 14 -3.10 -24.55 14.94
N GLU A 15 -2.83 -25.50 15.83
CA GLU A 15 -3.85 -26.14 16.68
C GLU A 15 -4.54 -25.14 17.62
N GLY A 16 -3.76 -24.24 18.24
CA GLY A 16 -4.29 -23.17 19.07
C GLY A 16 -5.22 -22.24 18.29
N LEU A 17 -4.83 -21.87 17.07
CA LEU A 17 -5.65 -21.06 16.17
C LEU A 17 -6.93 -21.81 15.77
N TYR A 18 -6.83 -23.10 15.46
CA TYR A 18 -7.95 -23.94 15.06
C TYR A 18 -9.00 -24.07 16.17
N ARG A 19 -8.56 -24.31 17.40
CA ARG A 19 -9.44 -24.44 18.56
C ARG A 19 -10.07 -23.12 18.98
N THR A 20 -9.31 -22.03 18.96
CA THR A 20 -9.75 -20.74 19.51
C THR A 20 -10.59 -19.93 18.52
N VAL A 21 -10.15 -19.87 17.26
CA VAL A 21 -10.77 -19.00 16.24
C VAL A 21 -11.78 -19.77 15.38
N GLY A 22 -11.50 -21.06 15.15
CA GLY A 22 -12.31 -21.95 14.33
C GLY A 22 -12.00 -21.85 12.83
N LYS A 23 -12.19 -22.96 12.10
CA LYS A 23 -11.81 -23.16 10.69
C LYS A 23 -12.23 -22.05 9.72
N ARG A 24 -13.36 -21.38 9.94
CA ARG A 24 -13.93 -20.38 9.01
C ARG A 24 -13.42 -18.96 9.22
N ARG A 25 -12.79 -18.66 10.36
CA ARG A 25 -12.41 -17.29 10.74
C ARG A 25 -10.90 -17.05 10.81
N MET A 26 -10.09 -18.08 10.57
CA MET A 26 -8.62 -18.00 10.66
C MET A 26 -8.05 -16.91 9.74
N SER A 27 -8.46 -16.88 8.47
CA SER A 27 -7.94 -15.89 7.51
C SER A 27 -8.29 -14.46 7.92
N GLN A 28 -9.50 -14.22 8.41
CA GLN A 28 -9.91 -12.91 8.91
C GLN A 28 -9.12 -12.50 10.15
N PHE A 29 -8.97 -13.42 11.10
CA PHE A 29 -8.20 -13.17 12.34
C PHE A 29 -6.75 -12.80 12.05
N ILE A 30 -6.08 -13.55 11.16
CA ILE A 30 -4.72 -13.26 10.76
C ILE A 30 -4.66 -11.92 10.01
N GLU A 31 -5.61 -11.63 9.12
CA GLU A 31 -5.67 -10.36 8.40
C GLU A 31 -5.83 -9.17 9.35
N ASP A 32 -6.72 -9.26 10.34
CA ASP A 32 -6.97 -8.20 11.33
C ASP A 32 -5.72 -7.94 12.19
N LEU A 33 -4.97 -8.99 12.54
CA LEU A 33 -3.71 -8.88 13.27
C LEU A 33 -2.61 -8.24 12.40
N LEU A 34 -2.50 -8.63 11.13
CA LEU A 34 -1.46 -8.11 10.23
C LEU A 34 -1.74 -6.68 9.75
N ARG A 35 -3.00 -6.30 9.59
CA ARG A 35 -3.43 -5.00 9.06
C ARG A 35 -2.73 -3.79 9.70
N PRO A 36 -2.69 -3.61 11.03
CA PRO A 36 -2.01 -2.48 11.64
C PRO A 36 -0.48 -2.50 11.43
N HIS A 37 0.13 -3.69 11.27
CA HIS A 37 1.58 -3.83 11.12
C HIS A 37 2.06 -3.71 9.67
N VAL A 38 1.18 -3.98 8.70
CA VAL A 38 1.52 -3.97 7.26
C VAL A 38 1.00 -2.72 6.56
N LEU A 39 -0.14 -2.17 7.01
CA LEU A 39 -0.68 -0.92 6.46
C LEU A 39 -0.29 0.32 7.28
N GLY A 40 0.13 0.14 8.53
CA GLY A 40 0.48 1.23 9.45
C GLY A 40 1.93 1.68 9.39
N THR A 41 2.30 2.33 8.28
CA THR A 41 3.40 3.33 8.18
C THR A 41 3.48 3.93 6.77
N SER A 42 3.08 3.19 5.73
CA SER A 42 3.41 3.55 4.35
C SER A 42 2.70 4.80 3.80
N LEU A 43 1.46 5.09 4.22
CA LEU A 43 0.70 6.19 3.62
C LEU A 43 1.13 7.55 4.21
N ASP A 44 1.25 7.64 5.53
CA ASP A 44 1.68 8.87 6.21
C ASP A 44 3.18 9.15 6.03
N GLU A 45 4.03 8.13 5.88
CA GLU A 45 5.42 8.34 5.45
C GLU A 45 5.51 8.74 3.98
N GLY A 46 4.69 8.16 3.10
CA GLY A 46 4.60 8.55 1.69
C GLY A 46 4.15 10.01 1.53
N TYR A 47 3.12 10.43 2.25
CA TYR A 47 2.67 11.83 2.26
C TYR A 47 3.71 12.78 2.87
N ARG A 48 4.40 12.38 3.96
CA ARG A 48 5.48 13.20 4.54
C ARG A 48 6.69 13.31 3.61
N ALA A 49 7.07 12.24 2.92
CA ALA A 49 8.15 12.24 1.95
C ALA A 49 7.81 13.09 0.71
N MET A 50 6.56 13.02 0.22
CA MET A 50 6.08 13.87 -0.88
C MET A 50 6.00 15.34 -0.47
N ALA A 51 5.52 15.66 0.74
CA ALA A 51 5.46 17.04 1.25
C ALA A 51 6.84 17.65 1.51
N ALA A 52 7.89 16.83 1.66
CA ALA A 52 9.27 17.29 1.86
C ALA A 52 10.05 17.48 0.54
N ASP A 53 9.49 17.07 -0.61
CA ASP A 53 10.17 17.08 -1.91
C ASP A 53 9.65 18.19 -2.85
N GLN A 54 9.96 19.44 -2.49
CA GLN A 54 9.64 20.63 -3.31
C GLN A 54 10.32 20.62 -4.68
N ALA A 55 11.44 19.91 -4.83
CA ALA A 55 12.15 19.79 -6.11
C ALA A 55 11.34 18.99 -7.13
N ARG A 56 10.64 17.95 -6.67
CA ARG A 56 9.78 17.11 -7.52
C ARG A 56 8.47 17.79 -7.91
N GLU A 57 7.91 18.65 -7.05
CA GLU A 57 6.79 19.52 -7.42
C GLU A 57 7.19 20.50 -8.54
N ALA A 58 8.38 21.10 -8.45
CA ALA A 58 8.89 22.00 -9.48
C ALA A 58 9.15 21.29 -10.82
N GLU A 59 9.67 20.05 -10.79
CA GLU A 59 9.90 19.24 -12.00
C GLU A 59 8.57 18.79 -12.64
N ALA A 60 7.59 18.37 -11.84
CA ALA A 60 6.25 18.02 -12.34
C ALA A 60 5.54 19.24 -12.94
N HIS A 61 5.64 20.42 -12.32
CA HIS A 61 5.14 21.67 -12.89
C HIS A 61 5.83 22.04 -14.20
N ALA A 62 7.15 21.86 -14.29
CA ALA A 62 7.89 22.09 -15.54
C ALA A 62 7.46 21.12 -16.65
N TRP A 63 7.24 19.84 -16.33
CA TRP A 63 6.72 18.84 -17.28
C TRP A 63 5.30 19.16 -17.76
N CYS A 64 4.37 19.52 -16.86
CA CYS A 64 3.01 19.89 -17.23
C CYS A 64 2.98 21.15 -18.11
N ASN A 65 3.82 22.15 -17.80
CA ASN A 65 3.89 23.38 -18.58
C ASN A 65 4.58 23.18 -19.95
N ALA A 66 5.55 22.26 -20.05
CA ALA A 66 6.16 21.88 -21.32
C ALA A 66 5.15 21.20 -22.26
N LEU A 67 4.30 20.33 -21.72
CA LEU A 67 3.25 19.66 -22.51
C LEU A 67 2.16 20.64 -23.02
N ALA A 68 1.88 21.70 -22.28
CA ALA A 68 0.95 22.76 -22.69
C ALA A 68 1.51 23.65 -23.81
N GLY A 69 2.84 23.82 -23.88
CA GLY A 69 3.51 24.53 -24.98
C GLY A 69 3.45 23.77 -26.31
N ASP A 70 3.71 22.46 -26.29
CA ASP A 70 3.72 21.61 -27.49
C ASP A 70 2.34 21.49 -28.16
N VAL A 71 1.25 21.48 -27.39
CA VAL A 71 -0.12 21.45 -27.94
C VAL A 71 -0.47 22.76 -28.65
N ALA A 72 0.10 23.89 -28.23
CA ALA A 72 -0.10 25.18 -28.88
C ALA A 72 0.71 25.33 -30.18
N ASP A 73 1.91 24.74 -30.25
CA ASP A 73 2.74 24.76 -31.47
C ASP A 73 2.28 23.76 -32.53
N ALA A 74 1.67 22.63 -32.14
CA ALA A 74 1.10 21.64 -33.08
C ALA A 74 -0.21 22.09 -33.75
N ALA A 75 -0.82 23.19 -33.28
CA ALA A 75 -2.06 23.76 -33.81
C ALA A 75 -1.83 24.94 -34.79
N ARG A 76 -0.57 25.23 -35.19
CA ARG A 76 -0.19 26.26 -36.16
C ARG A 76 0.03 25.71 -37.56
#